data_AF-A0A838HLN1-F1
#
_entry.id   AF-A0A838HLN1-F1
#
_cell.length_a   1.000
_cell.length_b   1.000
_cell.length_c   1.000
_cell.angle_alpha   90.00
_cell.angle_beta   90.00
_cell.angle_gamma   90.00
#
_symmetry.space_group_name_H-M   'P 1'
#
loop_
_entity.id
_entity.type
_entity.pdbx_description
1 polymer ?
#
loop_
_entity_poly.entity_id
_entity_poly.type
_entity_poly.pdbx_seq_one_letter_code
_entity_poly.pdbx_strand_id
1 'polypeptide(L)' 'MSDESARRHFRVLTRTRGGYNGSTMYDVQLQAASTGGLLWSQTFTDAGQAKDYESALSDDLDDLDDAAFRRKYSVPSGS' A
#
# COMPACT_ATOMS: atom_id res chain seq x y z
N MET A 1 8.36 -24.89 -4.18
CA MET A 1 8.68 -23.45 -4.25
C MET A 1 7.67 -22.79 -3.36
N SER A 2 8.13 -22.17 -2.28
CA SER A 2 7.22 -21.50 -1.35
C SER A 2 6.72 -20.25 -2.06
N ASP A 3 5.44 -20.24 -2.42
CA ASP A 3 4.71 -19.02 -2.81
C ASP A 3 4.68 -18.12 -1.57
N GLU A 4 5.77 -17.41 -1.32
CA GLU A 4 5.88 -16.52 -0.19
C GLU A 4 5.07 -15.26 -0.51
N SER A 5 3.95 -15.13 0.21
CA SER A 5 3.07 -13.97 0.15
C SER A 5 3.85 -12.66 0.20
N ALA A 6 3.40 -11.68 -0.59
CA ALA A 6 4.00 -10.36 -0.71
C ALA A 6 4.08 -9.62 0.64
N ARG A 7 3.26 -10.02 1.63
CA ARG A 7 3.27 -9.53 3.02
C ARG A 7 4.64 -9.61 3.71
N ARG A 8 5.51 -10.54 3.31
CA ARG A 8 6.88 -10.61 3.87
C ARG A 8 7.75 -9.42 3.48
N HIS A 9 7.47 -8.80 2.33
CA HIS A 9 8.30 -7.73 1.76
C HIS A 9 7.65 -6.36 1.85
N PHE A 10 6.33 -6.29 2.00
CA PHE A 10 5.60 -5.04 1.98
C PHE A 10 4.61 -4.92 3.15
N ARG A 11 4.31 -3.67 3.50
CA ARG A 11 3.24 -3.33 4.45
C ARG A 11 2.48 -2.11 3.95
N VAL A 12 1.22 -2.02 4.38
CA VAL A 12 0.35 -0.87 4.10
C VAL A 12 0.26 0.00 5.34
N LEU A 13 0.26 1.32 5.14
CA LEU A 13 0.04 2.29 6.21
C LEU A 13 -0.84 3.43 5.70
N THR A 14 -1.96 3.68 6.37
CA THR A 14 -2.79 4.86 6.10
C THR A 14 -2.43 6.01 7.02
N ARG A 15 -2.12 7.17 6.45
CA ARG A 15 -1.85 8.41 7.20
C ARG A 15 -2.92 9.44 6.90
N THR A 16 -3.36 10.14 7.93
CA THR A 16 -4.30 11.25 7.81
C THR A 16 -3.57 12.57 7.98
N ARG A 17 -3.84 13.53 7.10
CA ARG A 17 -3.30 14.90 7.20
C ARG A 17 -4.35 15.95 6.86
N GLY A 18 -4.15 17.16 7.37
CA GLY A 18 -4.91 18.33 6.95
C GLY A 18 -4.57 18.70 5.51
N GLY A 19 -5.59 18.80 4.67
CA GLY A 19 -5.51 19.30 3.29
C GLY A 19 -5.79 20.80 3.22
N TYR A 20 -5.73 21.35 2.00
CA TYR A 20 -6.08 22.73 1.74
C TYR A 20 -7.58 22.97 2.06
N ASN A 21 -7.90 24.13 2.64
CA ASN A 21 -9.26 24.55 3.02
C ASN A 21 -9.95 23.70 4.10
N GLY A 22 -9.20 23.01 4.97
CA GLY A 22 -9.77 22.24 6.08
C GLY A 22 -10.31 20.86 5.67
N SER A 23 -10.08 20.43 4.43
CA SER A 23 -10.36 19.07 3.99
C SER A 23 -9.41 18.07 4.65
N THR A 24 -9.85 16.83 4.86
CA THR A 24 -8.99 15.74 5.32
C THR A 24 -8.44 14.97 4.11
N MET A 25 -7.14 14.69 4.11
CA MET A 25 -6.51 13.82 3.13
C MET A 25 -6.08 12.51 3.79
N TYR A 26 -6.30 11.41 3.10
CA TYR A 26 -5.95 10.06 3.49
C TYR A 26 -4.91 9.52 2.53
N ASP A 27 -3.67 9.39 2.98
CA ASP A 27 -2.58 8.85 2.20
C ASP A 27 -2.42 7.36 2.53
N VAL A 28 -2.81 6.47 1.61
CA VAL A 28 -2.55 5.03 1.71
C VAL A 28 -1.16 4.77 1.14
N GLN A 29 -0.25 4.27 1.97
CA GLN A 29 1.16 4.10 1.65
C GLN A 29 1.53 2.63 1.52
N LEU A 30 2.29 2.30 0.49
CA LEU A 30 3.02 1.05 0.42
C LEU A 30 4.46 1.28 0.89
N GLN A 31 4.91 0.49 1.85
CA GLN A 31 6.26 0.56 2.38
C GLN A 31 6.95 -0.79 2.28
N ALA A 32 8.27 -0.77 2.12
CA ALA A 32 9.08 -1.97 2.30
C ALA A 32 9.00 -2.41 3.78
N ALA A 33 8.64 -3.66 4.03
CA ALA A 33 8.45 -4.20 5.38
C ALA A 33 9.76 -4.21 6.19
N SER A 34 10.89 -4.47 5.52
CA SER A 34 12.21 -4.58 6.15
C SER A 34 12.80 -3.25 6.62
N THR A 35 12.59 -2.17 5.86
CA THR A 35 13.20 -0.86 6.13
C THR A 35 12.20 0.19 6.59
N GLY A 36 10.90 -0.05 6.39
CA GLY A 36 9.86 0.97 6.54
C GLY A 36 9.93 2.09 5.49
N GLY A 37 10.77 1.95 4.46
CA GLY A 37 10.91 2.93 3.40
C GLY A 37 9.65 3.04 2.55
N LEU A 38 9.21 4.26 2.28
CA LEU A 38 8.07 4.54 1.40
C LEU A 38 8.42 4.17 -0.05
N LEU A 39 7.63 3.27 -0.65
CA LEU A 39 7.75 2.93 -2.06
C LEU A 39 6.88 3.87 -2.90
N TRP A 40 5.62 4.01 -2.50
CA TRP A 40 4.68 4.95 -3.09
C TRP A 40 3.50 5.20 -2.14
N SER A 41 2.71 6.22 -2.46
CA SER A 41 1.47 6.53 -1.74
C SER A 41 0.38 7.01 -2.69
N GLN A 42 -0.87 6.67 -2.40
CA GLN A 42 -2.05 7.23 -3.07
C GLN A 42 -2.87 8.06 -2.09
N THR A 43 -3.22 9.27 -2.50
CA THR A 43 -3.99 10.23 -1.70
C THR A 43 -5.46 10.19 -2.09
N PHE A 44 -6.33 10.13 -1.08
CA PHE A 44 -7.78 10.22 -1.19
C PHE A 44 -8.30 11.39 -0.36
N THR A 45 -9.40 12.00 -0.80
CA THR A 45 -10.15 13.01 -0.02
C THR A 45 -11.39 12.41 0.65
N ASP A 46 -11.73 11.17 0.31
CA ASP A 46 -12.82 10.41 0.91
C ASP A 46 -12.27 9.28 1.80
N ALA A 47 -12.79 9.16 3.01
CA ALA A 47 -12.34 8.18 3.99
C ALA A 47 -12.73 6.75 3.61
N GLY A 48 -13.90 6.57 2.99
CA GLY A 48 -14.41 5.27 2.55
C GLY A 48 -13.55 4.71 1.45
N GLN A 49 -13.27 5.50 0.41
CA GLN A 49 -12.38 5.11 -0.69
C GLN A 49 -10.98 4.75 -0.21
N ALA A 50 -10.42 5.52 0.74
CA ALA A 50 -9.12 5.21 1.31
C ALA A 50 -9.11 3.86 2.04
N LYS A 51 -10.18 3.57 2.79
CA LYS A 51 -10.33 2.32 3.53
C LYS A 51 -10.53 1.12 2.60
N ASP A 52 -11.37 1.27 1.58
CA ASP A 52 -11.61 0.20 0.60
C ASP A 52 -10.32 -0.13 -0.16
N TYR A 53 -9.54 0.89 -0.51
CA TYR A 53 -8.25 0.71 -1.17
C TYR A 53 -7.19 0.07 -0.26
N GLU A 54 -7.14 0.48 1.02
CA GLU A 54 -6.25 -0.13 2.01
C GLU A 54 -6.59 -1.60 2.28
N SER A 55 -7.88 -1.94 2.39
CA SER A 55 -8.33 -3.33 2.54
C SER A 55 -7.92 -4.16 1.33
N ALA A 56 -8.22 -3.70 0.12
CA ALA A 56 -7.85 -4.40 -1.11
C ALA A 56 -6.33 -4.64 -1.23
N LEU A 57 -5.52 -3.64 -0.89
CA LEU A 57 -4.06 -3.78 -0.82
C LEU A 57 -3.63 -4.80 0.23
N SER A 58 -4.25 -4.79 1.41
CA SER A 58 -3.90 -5.73 2.47
C SER A 58 -4.26 -7.16 2.08
N ASP A 59 -5.44 -7.37 1.51
CA ASP A 59 -5.89 -8.67 1.02
C ASP A 59 -4.96 -9.18 -0.09
N ASP A 60 -4.61 -8.33 -1.06
CA ASP A 60 -3.65 -8.67 -2.10
C ASP A 60 -2.25 -9.00 -1.55
N LEU A 61 -1.82 -8.36 -0.45
CA LEU A 61 -0.54 -8.72 0.16
C LEU A 61 -0.57 -10.12 0.76
N ASP A 62 -1.70 -10.53 1.33
CA ASP A 62 -1.87 -11.84 1.95
C ASP A 62 -2.11 -12.93 0.89
N ASP A 63 -2.82 -12.61 -0.21
CA ASP A 63 -3.22 -13.56 -1.25
C ASP A 63 -2.23 -13.71 -2.42
N LEU A 64 -1.49 -12.65 -2.78
CA LEU A 64 -0.59 -12.66 -3.93
C LEU A 64 0.85 -12.95 -3.53
N ASP A 65 1.56 -13.66 -4.42
CA ASP A 65 3.01 -13.71 -4.38
C ASP A 65 3.63 -12.32 -4.70
N ASP A 66 4.90 -12.15 -4.33
CA ASP A 66 5.64 -10.91 -4.53
C ASP A 66 5.65 -10.42 -5.99
N ALA A 67 5.78 -11.32 -6.98
CA ALA A 67 5.85 -10.95 -8.39
C ALA A 67 4.48 -10.52 -8.94
N ALA A 68 3.41 -11.21 -8.56
CA ALA A 68 2.03 -10.88 -8.91
C ALA A 68 1.62 -9.54 -8.29
N PHE A 69 1.93 -9.33 -7.01
CA PHE A 69 1.68 -8.07 -6.32
C PHE A 69 2.42 -6.90 -6.99
N ARG A 70 3.73 -7.06 -7.25
CA ARG A 70 4.54 -6.04 -7.93
C ARG A 70 3.99 -5.67 -9.29
N ARG A 71 3.54 -6.65 -10.08
CA ARG A 71 2.93 -6.41 -11.39
C ARG A 71 1.61 -5.64 -11.28
N LYS A 72 0.75 -6.03 -10.35
CA LYS A 72 -0.57 -5.38 -10.15
C LYS A 72 -0.42 -3.91 -9.76
N TYR A 73 0.53 -3.61 -8.86
CA TYR A 73 0.72 -2.26 -8.30
C TYR A 73 1.88 -1.48 -8.92
N SER A 74 2.49 -1.99 -10.01
CA SER A 74 3.65 -1.38 -10.66
C SER A 74 4.81 -1.07 -9.70
N VAL A 75 4.99 -1.91 -8.69
CA VAL A 75 6.10 -1.78 -7.74
C VAL A 75 7.37 -2.27 -8.41
N PRO A 76 8.43 -1.45 -8.51
CA PRO A 76 9.68 -1.88 -9.12
C PRO A 76 10.24 -3.10 -8.39
N SER A 77 10.73 -4.07 -9.16
CA SER A 77 11.58 -5.10 -8.60
C SER A 77 12.88 -4.45 -8.15
N GLY A 78 13.00 -4.13 -6.86
CA GLY A 78 14.25 -3.63 -6.29
C GLY A 78 15.40 -4.56 -6.66
N SER A 79 16.48 -3.95 -7.20
CA SER A 79 17.72 -4.62 -7.60
C SER A 79 18.49 -5.20 -6.43
#